data_AF-A0A368TN04-F1
#
_entry.id   AF-A0A368TN04-F1
#
_cell.length_a   1.000
_cell.length_b   1.000
_cell.length_c   1.000
_cell.angle_alpha   90.00
_cell.angle_beta   90.00
_cell.angle_gamma   90.00
#
_symmetry.space_group_name_H-M   'P 1'
#
loop_
_entity.id
_entity.type
_entity.pdbx_description
1 polymer ?
#
loop_
_entity_poly.entity_id
_entity_poly.type
_entity_poly.pdbx_seq_one_letter_code
_entity_poly.pdbx_strand_id
1 'polypeptide(L)'
;MTQHQRPGHVDTILAAGDEPVSNLSSNAYFGDILQARMNRRTLLRGSLAAAVAGAMATHLPFGSAFAAAGASTPAPSLGFQAVPVSAADSVVVPEGYRVQTFIPWGTPISGDMPAFSLDARGEDQANQVGSHHDGMHFFPLDGNSRDGLLVLNHEYVEPRFLHAAAAGLALDRSGFPQNADGSRDNDQVLKELNAHGVTIVRIREDDDGQWRVVEDAHNRRITGLTPMHLAGPVAGTEHVVTKYSPDGSMTRGTLNNCAHGVTPWNTYLAAEENWAGYFANSDAEIDRRQARYGIETRDSGRYQWHRAASGADEYMRFDASARGSSASEDYRNEPHAFGWMVEIDPMDPASTPIKRTHLGRFAHEGVIFAPAVEGQPVVAYSGDDARFEYIYKFVSARPFEAATADGSLLDEGTLYVAKFNDDGSGEWLALAPGENGLTPENGFADLADILVNTRSAADHAGATRMDRPEWG
;
A
#
# COMPACT_ATOMS: atom_id res chain seq x y z
N MET A 1 -20.38 7.88 -34.79
CA MET A 1 -21.48 7.08 -34.19
C MET A 1 -20.98 6.69 -32.82
N THR A 2 -21.59 7.17 -31.73
CA THR A 2 -21.29 6.67 -30.39
C THR A 2 -21.56 5.17 -30.40
N GLN A 3 -20.50 4.35 -30.27
CA GLN A 3 -20.69 2.92 -30.06
C GLN A 3 -21.56 2.75 -28.82
N HIS A 4 -22.66 2.01 -28.94
CA HIS A 4 -23.45 1.65 -27.77
C HIS A 4 -22.58 0.75 -26.88
N GLN A 5 -22.19 1.28 -25.72
CA GLN A 5 -21.51 0.53 -24.68
C GLN A 5 -22.52 -0.27 -23.86
N ARG A 6 -22.07 -1.40 -23.32
CA ARG A 6 -22.82 -2.30 -22.43
C ARG A 6 -22.15 -2.33 -21.05
N PRO A 7 -22.85 -2.81 -20.00
CA PRO A 7 -22.20 -3.15 -18.74
C PRO A 7 -21.07 -4.17 -18.95
N GLY A 8 -19.86 -3.78 -18.58
CA GLY A 8 -18.75 -4.68 -18.36
C GLY A 8 -18.80 -5.26 -16.94
N HIS A 9 -18.37 -6.51 -16.80
CA HIS A 9 -18.37 -7.21 -15.53
C HIS A 9 -16.95 -7.55 -15.09
N VAL A 10 -16.74 -7.51 -13.78
CA VAL A 10 -15.51 -7.92 -13.11
C VAL A 10 -15.74 -9.28 -12.48
N ASP A 11 -14.73 -10.17 -12.53
CA ASP A 11 -14.76 -11.42 -11.77
C ASP A 11 -15.05 -11.11 -10.29
N THR A 12 -15.95 -11.87 -9.66
CA THR A 12 -16.35 -11.65 -8.27
C THR A 12 -15.19 -11.64 -7.28
N ILE A 13 -14.12 -12.40 -7.57
CA ILE A 13 -12.91 -12.45 -6.73
C ILE A 13 -12.20 -11.10 -6.80
N LEU A 14 -12.05 -10.53 -8.00
CA LEU A 14 -11.40 -9.23 -8.21
C LEU A 14 -12.31 -8.05 -7.81
N ALA A 15 -13.62 -8.24 -7.88
CA ALA A 15 -14.61 -7.22 -7.51
C ALA A 15 -14.64 -6.95 -5.99
N ALA A 16 -14.11 -7.86 -5.17
CA ALA A 16 -14.00 -7.70 -3.73
C ALA A 16 -13.19 -6.45 -3.33
N GLY A 17 -12.21 -6.06 -4.15
CA GLY A 17 -11.28 -4.96 -3.88
C GLY A 17 -10.06 -5.45 -3.09
N ASP A 18 -10.30 -6.27 -2.06
CA ASP A 18 -9.27 -6.95 -1.28
C ASP A 18 -8.62 -8.10 -2.05
N GLU A 19 -7.36 -8.39 -1.73
CA GLU A 19 -6.68 -9.61 -2.17
C GLU A 19 -7.39 -10.88 -1.62
N PRO A 20 -7.61 -11.93 -2.45
CA PRO A 20 -8.05 -13.22 -1.96
C PRO A 20 -7.05 -13.82 -0.96
N VAL A 21 -7.47 -14.79 -0.13
CA VAL A 21 -6.54 -15.47 0.78
C VAL A 21 -5.49 -16.23 -0.04
N SER A 22 -4.25 -15.76 0.02
CA SER A 22 -3.09 -16.34 -0.67
C SER A 22 -2.12 -17.08 0.26
N ASN A 23 -2.17 -16.83 1.57
CA ASN A 23 -1.34 -17.52 2.54
C ASN A 23 -1.98 -18.84 2.99
N LEU A 24 -1.39 -19.95 2.53
CA LEU A 24 -1.78 -21.32 2.87
C LEU A 24 -0.75 -22.01 3.77
N SER A 25 0.20 -21.26 4.35
CA SER A 25 1.22 -21.84 5.23
C SER A 25 0.61 -22.38 6.52
N SER A 26 1.28 -23.36 7.11
CA SER A 26 0.91 -23.92 8.42
C SER A 26 1.51 -23.16 9.59
N ASN A 27 2.05 -21.96 9.34
CA ASN A 27 2.68 -21.14 10.37
C ASN A 27 1.69 -20.76 11.47
N ALA A 28 2.23 -20.44 12.65
CA ALA A 28 1.44 -20.02 13.79
C ALA A 28 0.61 -18.79 13.44
N TYR A 29 -0.62 -18.76 13.96
CA TYR A 29 -1.56 -17.67 13.78
C TYR A 29 -1.60 -16.81 15.04
N PHE A 30 -1.56 -15.48 14.87
CA PHE A 30 -1.53 -14.54 15.98
C PHE A 30 -2.75 -14.66 16.91
N GLY A 31 -3.94 -14.90 16.36
CA GLY A 31 -5.14 -15.10 17.17
C GLY A 31 -5.02 -16.27 18.15
N ASP A 32 -4.43 -17.39 17.72
CA ASP A 32 -4.18 -18.56 18.59
C ASP A 32 -3.15 -18.23 19.69
N ILE A 33 -2.09 -17.50 19.33
CA ILE A 33 -1.04 -17.04 20.27
C ILE A 33 -1.65 -16.11 21.34
N LEU A 34 -2.46 -15.14 20.91
CA LEU A 34 -3.15 -14.21 21.80
C LEU A 34 -4.12 -14.94 22.72
N GLN A 35 -4.91 -15.88 22.19
CA GLN A 35 -5.85 -16.68 22.97
C GLN A 35 -5.11 -17.54 24.02
N ALA A 36 -4.00 -18.19 23.64
CA ALA A 36 -3.17 -18.95 24.57
C ALA A 36 -2.66 -18.08 25.73
N ARG A 37 -2.17 -16.87 25.43
CA ARG A 37 -1.72 -15.89 26.43
C ARG A 37 -2.86 -15.43 27.35
N MET A 38 -4.02 -15.11 26.79
CA MET A 38 -5.20 -14.69 27.56
C MET A 38 -5.69 -15.81 28.49
N ASN A 39 -5.66 -17.06 28.04
CA ASN A 39 -6.01 -18.23 28.84
C ASN A 39 -5.01 -18.45 29.98
N ARG A 40 -3.69 -18.36 29.73
CA ARG A 40 -2.66 -18.42 30.78
C ARG A 40 -2.84 -17.32 31.83
N ARG A 41 -3.12 -16.08 31.40
CA ARG A 41 -3.37 -14.94 32.31
C ARG A 41 -4.64 -15.16 33.15
N THR A 42 -5.69 -15.71 32.56
CA THR A 42 -6.94 -16.05 33.26
C THR A 42 -6.71 -17.16 34.28
N LEU A 43 -5.95 -18.20 33.93
CA LEU A 43 -5.58 -19.27 34.84
C LEU A 43 -4.70 -18.77 36.00
N LEU A 44 -3.71 -17.90 35.75
CA LEU A 44 -2.89 -17.29 36.81
C LEU A 44 -3.69 -16.37 37.74
N ARG A 45 -4.63 -15.59 37.19
CA ARG A 45 -5.55 -14.77 38.01
C ARG A 45 -6.49 -15.64 38.84
N GLY A 46 -7.03 -16.71 38.24
CA GLY A 46 -7.90 -17.68 38.89
C GLY A 46 -7.19 -18.48 39.97
N SER A 47 -5.94 -18.88 39.74
CA SER A 47 -5.12 -19.61 40.71
C SER A 47 -4.64 -18.71 41.85
N LEU A 48 -4.33 -17.43 41.58
CA LEU A 48 -4.05 -16.45 42.63
C LEU A 48 -5.30 -16.18 43.48
N ALA A 49 -6.48 -16.02 42.86
CA ALA A 49 -7.74 -15.89 43.59
C ALA A 49 -8.06 -17.12 44.45
N ALA A 50 -7.81 -18.33 43.92
CA ALA A 50 -7.97 -19.58 44.65
C ALA A 50 -6.93 -19.75 45.79
N ALA A 51 -5.68 -19.32 45.56
CA ALA A 51 -4.63 -19.34 46.58
C ALA A 51 -4.89 -18.32 47.70
N VAL A 52 -5.41 -17.13 47.36
CA VAL A 52 -5.87 -16.12 48.34
C VAL A 52 -7.08 -16.65 49.11
N ALA A 53 -8.05 -17.29 48.44
CA ALA A 53 -9.19 -17.90 49.11
C ALA A 53 -8.79 -19.08 50.03
N GLY A 54 -7.84 -19.92 49.59
CA GLY A 54 -7.27 -20.99 50.40
C GLY A 54 -6.39 -20.50 51.55
N ALA A 55 -5.65 -19.41 51.35
CA ALA A 55 -4.88 -18.74 52.40
C ALA A 55 -5.76 -17.95 53.38
N MET A 56 -6.96 -17.49 52.99
CA MET A 56 -7.95 -16.95 53.93
C MET A 56 -8.66 -18.03 54.75
N ALA A 57 -8.66 -19.28 54.30
CA ALA A 57 -9.16 -20.43 55.05
C ALA A 57 -8.15 -20.99 56.08
N THR A 58 -6.90 -20.47 56.09
CA THR A 58 -5.87 -20.81 57.07
C THR A 58 -5.38 -19.50 57.72
N HIS A 59 -5.62 -19.29 59.01
CA HIS A 59 -5.32 -18.05 59.71
C HIS A 59 -3.80 -17.73 59.79
N LEU A 60 -3.17 -17.32 58.69
CA LEU A 60 -1.79 -16.82 58.64
C LEU A 60 -1.78 -15.33 58.27
N PRO A 61 -1.02 -14.48 58.98
CA PRO A 61 -1.04 -13.04 58.80
C PRO A 61 -0.07 -12.63 57.69
N PHE A 62 -0.51 -12.69 56.43
CA PHE A 62 0.18 -12.03 55.31
C PHE A 62 -0.64 -10.84 54.80
N GLY A 63 -1.05 -9.97 55.73
CA GLY A 63 -1.75 -8.72 55.41
C GLY A 63 -0.82 -7.53 55.37
N SER A 64 0.19 -7.51 54.47
CA SER A 64 0.99 -6.31 54.14
C SER A 64 1.98 -6.58 52.99
N ALA A 65 1.50 -6.78 51.75
CA ALA A 65 2.41 -6.79 50.58
C ALA A 65 1.80 -6.37 49.23
N PHE A 66 0.50 -6.00 49.16
CA PHE A 66 -0.14 -5.60 47.89
C PHE A 66 -0.85 -4.24 47.96
N ALA A 67 -0.35 -3.31 48.78
CA ALA A 67 -0.85 -1.93 48.84
C ALA A 67 0.11 -0.94 48.17
N ALA A 68 0.65 -1.29 47.01
CA ALA A 68 1.46 -0.39 46.19
C ALA A 68 1.17 -0.60 44.69
N ALA A 69 -0.07 -0.31 44.27
CA ALA A 69 -0.38 -0.03 42.88
C ALA A 69 -1.73 0.71 42.84
N GLY A 70 -1.69 1.99 42.46
CA GLY A 70 -2.93 2.76 42.29
C GLY A 70 -2.80 4.26 42.39
N ALA A 71 -1.61 4.86 42.15
CA ALA A 71 -1.62 6.22 41.62
C ALA A 71 -2.12 6.12 40.18
N SER A 72 -3.44 6.13 40.00
CA SER A 72 -4.05 6.36 38.70
C SER A 72 -3.67 7.78 38.29
N THR A 73 -2.60 7.92 37.52
CA THR A 73 -2.47 9.08 36.64
C THR A 73 -3.81 9.19 35.90
N PRO A 74 -4.54 10.32 35.97
CA PRO A 74 -5.77 10.47 35.22
C PRO A 74 -5.47 10.11 33.77
N ALA A 75 -6.23 9.18 33.21
CA ALA A 75 -6.15 8.93 31.78
C ALA A 75 -6.31 10.29 31.08
N PRO A 76 -5.48 10.62 30.08
CA PRO A 76 -5.61 11.89 29.36
C PRO A 76 -7.08 12.03 28.93
N SER A 77 -7.75 13.08 29.41
CA SER A 77 -9.14 13.34 29.06
C SER A 77 -9.18 13.76 27.60
N LEU A 78 -9.86 12.98 26.76
CA LEU A 78 -10.18 13.39 25.40
C LEU A 78 -10.96 14.71 25.48
N GLY A 79 -10.49 15.75 24.78
CA GLY A 79 -11.01 17.13 24.89
C GLY A 79 -12.36 17.39 24.22
N PHE A 80 -13.07 16.33 23.80
CA PHE A 80 -14.34 16.41 23.10
C PHE A 80 -15.28 15.29 23.57
N GLN A 81 -16.59 15.50 23.38
CA GLN A 81 -17.59 14.45 23.60
C GLN A 81 -17.66 13.55 22.38
N ALA A 82 -17.57 12.23 22.59
CA ALA A 82 -17.71 11.26 21.51
C ALA A 82 -19.09 11.40 20.83
N VAL A 83 -19.10 11.32 19.50
CA VAL A 83 -20.34 11.37 18.71
C VAL A 83 -20.99 10.00 18.61
N PRO A 84 -22.33 9.90 18.49
CA PRO A 84 -23.01 8.62 18.26
C PRO A 84 -22.66 8.00 16.90
N VAL A 85 -22.74 6.67 16.81
CA VAL A 85 -22.67 5.95 15.54
C VAL A 85 -23.89 6.31 14.68
N SER A 86 -23.68 6.53 13.39
CA SER A 86 -24.72 6.90 12.43
C SER A 86 -24.49 6.20 11.08
N ALA A 87 -25.57 5.96 10.34
CA ALA A 87 -25.56 5.49 8.95
C ALA A 87 -26.04 6.58 7.97
N ALA A 88 -26.15 7.83 8.43
CA ALA A 88 -26.51 8.95 7.59
C ALA A 88 -25.37 9.32 6.63
N ASP A 89 -25.71 9.70 5.41
CA ASP A 89 -24.76 10.20 4.40
C ASP A 89 -24.36 11.67 4.69
N SER A 90 -23.72 11.87 5.85
CA SER A 90 -23.27 13.17 6.34
C SER A 90 -22.17 12.99 7.38
N VAL A 91 -21.19 13.90 7.41
CA VAL A 91 -20.14 13.88 8.44
C VAL A 91 -20.63 14.61 9.70
N VAL A 92 -20.66 13.90 10.83
CA VAL A 92 -21.00 14.46 12.14
C VAL A 92 -19.73 14.58 12.98
N VAL A 93 -19.42 15.79 13.43
CA VAL A 93 -18.27 16.10 14.27
C VAL A 93 -18.71 16.53 15.67
N PRO A 94 -17.84 16.43 16.70
CA PRO A 94 -18.16 16.89 18.06
C PRO A 94 -18.55 18.37 18.11
N GLU A 95 -19.26 18.77 19.17
CA GLU A 95 -19.60 20.18 19.40
C GLU A 95 -18.34 21.07 19.42
N GLY A 96 -18.40 22.21 18.72
CA GLY A 96 -17.27 23.14 18.56
C GLY A 96 -16.34 22.82 17.38
N TYR A 97 -16.53 21.70 16.68
CA TYR A 97 -15.80 21.35 15.46
C TYR A 97 -16.62 21.69 14.21
N ARG A 98 -15.91 21.86 13.08
CA ARG A 98 -16.50 22.01 11.74
C ARG A 98 -15.84 21.04 10.76
N VAL A 99 -16.57 20.66 9.73
CA VAL A 99 -16.06 19.91 8.59
C VAL A 99 -16.21 20.76 7.33
N GLN A 100 -15.24 20.66 6.43
CA GLN A 100 -15.26 21.32 5.14
C GLN A 100 -14.63 20.37 4.12
N THR A 101 -15.32 20.16 3.00
CA THR A 101 -14.74 19.44 1.87
C THR A 101 -13.60 20.25 1.28
N PHE A 102 -12.44 19.61 1.10
CA PHE A 102 -11.25 20.21 0.54
C PHE A 102 -10.71 19.30 -0.56
N ILE A 103 -10.33 19.88 -1.71
CA ILE A 103 -9.74 19.22 -2.89
C ILE A 103 -10.40 17.90 -3.34
N PRO A 104 -11.71 17.89 -3.69
CA PRO A 104 -12.35 16.68 -4.22
C PRO A 104 -11.67 16.17 -5.50
N TRP A 105 -11.88 14.89 -5.82
CA TRP A 105 -11.47 14.29 -7.09
C TRP A 105 -11.83 15.22 -8.28
N GLY A 106 -10.90 15.38 -9.22
CA GLY A 106 -11.10 16.22 -10.39
C GLY A 106 -10.74 17.69 -10.19
N THR A 107 -10.35 18.11 -8.98
CA THR A 107 -9.85 19.47 -8.74
C THR A 107 -8.62 19.72 -9.63
N PRO A 108 -8.59 20.78 -10.47
CA PRO A 108 -7.43 21.07 -11.32
C PRO A 108 -6.23 21.50 -10.48
N ILE A 109 -5.04 21.03 -10.85
CA ILE A 109 -3.78 21.36 -10.16
C ILE A 109 -2.66 21.82 -11.09
N SER A 110 -2.69 21.45 -12.37
CA SER A 110 -1.61 21.74 -13.32
C SER A 110 -2.12 21.91 -14.75
N GLY A 111 -1.20 22.12 -15.71
CA GLY A 111 -1.52 22.30 -17.13
C GLY A 111 -2.38 23.55 -17.36
N ASP A 112 -3.39 23.43 -18.22
CA ASP A 112 -4.37 24.50 -18.47
C ASP A 112 -5.49 24.55 -17.41
N MET A 113 -5.26 23.94 -16.23
CA MET A 113 -6.21 23.84 -15.13
C MET A 113 -7.59 23.31 -15.57
N PRO A 114 -7.65 22.11 -16.19
CA PRO A 114 -8.90 21.61 -16.75
C PRO A 114 -9.94 21.39 -15.65
N ALA A 115 -11.10 22.03 -15.79
CA ALA A 115 -12.18 21.89 -14.82
C ALA A 115 -12.72 20.45 -14.80
N PHE A 116 -13.20 20.00 -13.64
CA PHE A 116 -13.85 18.71 -13.51
C PHE A 116 -15.05 18.59 -14.46
N SER A 117 -15.10 17.49 -15.21
CA SER A 117 -16.25 17.07 -16.00
C SER A 117 -16.24 15.56 -16.18
N LEU A 118 -17.43 14.94 -16.21
CA LEU A 118 -17.55 13.53 -16.59
C LEU A 118 -17.22 13.28 -18.07
N ASP A 119 -17.31 14.33 -18.89
CA ASP A 119 -16.89 14.34 -20.30
C ASP A 119 -15.42 14.73 -20.48
N ALA A 120 -14.70 15.07 -19.39
CA ALA A 120 -13.26 15.37 -19.45
C ALA A 120 -12.49 14.14 -19.92
N ARG A 121 -11.46 14.40 -20.73
CA ARG A 121 -10.64 13.38 -21.39
C ARG A 121 -9.66 12.75 -20.40
N GLY A 122 -9.09 11.61 -20.78
CA GLY A 122 -8.04 10.97 -19.97
C GLY A 122 -6.81 11.86 -19.75
N GLU A 123 -6.49 12.73 -20.72
CA GLU A 123 -5.39 13.71 -20.60
C GLU A 123 -5.68 14.83 -19.58
N ASP A 124 -6.94 15.23 -19.43
CA ASP A 124 -7.35 16.23 -18.44
C ASP A 124 -7.16 15.69 -17.02
N GLN A 125 -7.51 14.41 -16.82
CA GLN A 125 -7.36 13.74 -15.52
C GLN A 125 -5.90 13.66 -15.07
N ALA A 126 -4.93 13.69 -15.97
CA ALA A 126 -3.50 13.77 -15.63
C ALA A 126 -3.11 15.12 -14.99
N ASN A 127 -3.98 16.12 -15.04
CA ASN A 127 -3.78 17.47 -14.50
C ASN A 127 -4.76 17.81 -13.37
N GLN A 128 -5.50 16.82 -12.88
CA GLN A 128 -6.49 16.94 -11.82
C GLN A 128 -6.13 16.03 -10.65
N VAL A 129 -6.58 16.36 -9.44
CA VAL A 129 -6.54 15.44 -8.29
C VAL A 129 -7.17 14.09 -8.69
N GLY A 130 -6.54 12.99 -8.28
CA GLY A 130 -7.01 11.62 -8.54
C GLY A 130 -8.27 11.25 -7.74
N SER A 131 -8.65 9.97 -7.80
CA SER A 131 -9.87 9.44 -7.18
C SER A 131 -9.55 8.56 -5.97
N HIS A 132 -10.49 8.47 -5.02
CA HIS A 132 -10.34 7.68 -3.78
C HIS A 132 -9.07 8.04 -3.02
N HIS A 133 -9.06 9.26 -2.50
CA HIS A 133 -7.99 9.80 -1.67
C HIS A 133 -7.73 8.88 -0.48
N ASP A 134 -6.45 8.61 -0.22
CA ASP A 134 -6.02 7.77 0.89
C ASP A 134 -4.85 8.43 1.66
N GLY A 135 -3.76 7.71 1.91
CA GLY A 135 -2.58 8.18 2.64
C GLY A 135 -2.14 9.56 2.18
N MET A 136 -1.84 10.44 3.13
CA MET A 136 -1.47 11.82 2.83
C MET A 136 -0.53 12.44 3.86
N HIS A 137 0.33 13.34 3.39
CA HIS A 137 1.23 14.12 4.24
C HIS A 137 1.35 15.57 3.78
N PHE A 138 1.46 16.50 4.74
CA PHE A 138 1.70 17.91 4.50
C PHE A 138 3.17 18.27 4.72
N PHE A 139 3.84 18.69 3.66
CA PHE A 139 5.22 19.16 3.67
C PHE A 139 5.23 20.70 3.71
N PRO A 140 5.60 21.32 4.85
CA PRO A 140 5.60 22.79 4.95
C PRO A 140 6.66 23.41 4.03
N LEU A 141 6.29 24.46 3.31
CA LEU A 141 7.24 25.27 2.55
C LEU A 141 7.83 26.33 3.47
N ASP A 142 9.15 26.50 3.45
CA ASP A 142 9.88 27.45 4.29
C ASP A 142 9.56 27.34 5.80
N GLY A 143 9.19 26.14 6.28
CA GLY A 143 8.79 25.89 7.66
C GLY A 143 7.43 26.49 8.05
N ASN A 144 6.61 26.90 7.07
CA ASN A 144 5.30 27.50 7.31
C ASN A 144 4.21 26.43 7.48
N SER A 145 3.54 26.44 8.64
CA SER A 145 2.43 25.50 8.92
C SER A 145 1.13 25.83 8.18
N ARG A 146 1.08 26.94 7.45
CA ARG A 146 -0.09 27.45 6.72
C ARG A 146 0.12 27.48 5.20
N ASP A 147 1.28 27.06 4.71
CA ASP A 147 1.63 27.06 3.28
C ASP A 147 2.60 25.90 3.01
N GLY A 148 2.20 24.94 2.17
CA GLY A 148 2.96 23.73 1.97
C GLY A 148 2.44 22.87 0.84
N LEU A 149 3.13 21.76 0.58
CA LEU A 149 2.70 20.75 -0.37
C LEU A 149 1.91 19.67 0.38
N LEU A 150 0.66 19.47 -0.02
CA LEU A 150 -0.08 18.27 0.36
C LEU A 150 0.18 17.20 -0.69
N VAL A 151 0.77 16.09 -0.23
CA VAL A 151 0.97 14.88 -1.02
C VAL A 151 -0.08 13.88 -0.58
N LEU A 152 -0.84 13.32 -1.51
CA LEU A 152 -1.93 12.39 -1.19
C LEU A 152 -2.07 11.32 -2.27
N ASN A 153 -2.31 10.09 -1.82
CA ASN A 153 -2.53 8.93 -2.66
C ASN A 153 -3.95 8.87 -3.24
N HIS A 154 -4.07 8.07 -4.30
CA HIS A 154 -5.30 7.77 -5.03
C HIS A 154 -5.34 6.25 -5.27
N GLU A 155 -6.03 5.56 -4.38
CA GLU A 155 -5.93 4.11 -4.22
C GLU A 155 -6.59 3.38 -5.40
N TYR A 156 -7.84 3.69 -5.70
CA TYR A 156 -8.58 3.04 -6.77
C TYR A 156 -9.56 3.98 -7.48
N VAL A 157 -10.27 3.43 -8.46
CA VAL A 157 -11.31 4.16 -9.19
C VAL A 157 -12.60 3.36 -9.20
N GLU A 158 -13.71 4.08 -9.32
CA GLU A 158 -15.01 3.52 -9.63
C GLU A 158 -15.42 3.98 -11.03
N PRO A 159 -15.18 3.17 -12.10
CA PRO A 159 -15.49 3.57 -13.47
C PRO A 159 -16.96 3.97 -13.69
N ARG A 160 -17.87 3.42 -12.87
CA ARG A 160 -19.29 3.81 -12.83
C ARG A 160 -19.53 5.29 -12.51
N PHE A 161 -18.59 5.97 -11.85
CA PHE A 161 -18.63 7.39 -11.56
C PHE A 161 -17.62 8.21 -12.37
N LEU A 162 -16.64 7.56 -13.00
CA LEU A 162 -15.56 8.23 -13.73
C LEU A 162 -15.96 8.71 -15.14
N HIS A 163 -16.93 8.02 -15.76
CA HIS A 163 -17.24 8.14 -17.19
C HIS A 163 -18.67 8.58 -17.44
N ALA A 164 -18.88 9.59 -18.28
CA ALA A 164 -20.21 9.95 -18.75
C ALA A 164 -20.94 8.77 -19.43
N ALA A 165 -20.20 7.87 -20.09
CA ALA A 165 -20.74 6.69 -20.74
C ALA A 165 -21.34 5.63 -19.78
N ALA A 166 -21.08 5.76 -18.46
CA ALA A 166 -21.74 4.95 -17.45
C ALA A 166 -23.21 5.35 -17.24
N ALA A 167 -23.59 6.58 -17.61
CA ALA A 167 -24.94 7.08 -17.41
C ALA A 167 -25.97 6.22 -18.17
N GLY A 168 -26.93 5.67 -17.43
CA GLY A 168 -27.98 4.80 -17.98
C GLY A 168 -27.59 3.32 -18.12
N LEU A 169 -26.35 2.95 -17.82
CA LEU A 169 -25.94 1.54 -17.73
C LEU A 169 -26.27 0.99 -16.34
N ALA A 170 -26.77 -0.24 -16.29
CA ALA A 170 -26.96 -0.99 -15.05
C ALA A 170 -25.62 -1.60 -14.60
N LEU A 171 -24.75 -0.76 -14.01
CA LEU A 171 -23.45 -1.18 -13.48
C LEU A 171 -23.57 -1.56 -12.00
N ASP A 172 -22.91 -2.65 -11.61
CA ASP A 172 -22.65 -2.95 -10.20
C ASP A 172 -21.52 -2.07 -9.64
N ARG A 173 -21.06 -2.33 -8.41
CA ARG A 173 -20.03 -1.51 -7.75
C ARG A 173 -18.68 -1.50 -8.47
N SER A 174 -18.36 -2.55 -9.22
CA SER A 174 -17.08 -2.71 -9.91
C SER A 174 -17.23 -2.62 -11.44
N GLY A 175 -18.45 -2.49 -11.93
CA GLY A 175 -18.78 -2.42 -13.34
C GLY A 175 -18.23 -1.17 -14.03
N PHE A 176 -18.06 -1.29 -15.34
CA PHE A 176 -17.55 -0.23 -16.20
C PHE A 176 -18.23 -0.24 -17.58
N PRO A 177 -18.23 0.87 -18.33
CA PRO A 177 -18.72 0.87 -19.71
C PRO A 177 -17.82 0.04 -20.63
N GLN A 178 -18.36 -0.90 -21.39
CA GLN A 178 -17.58 -1.77 -22.29
C GLN A 178 -18.14 -1.75 -23.70
N ASN A 179 -17.28 -1.83 -24.71
CA ASN A 179 -17.72 -1.96 -26.09
C ASN A 179 -18.38 -3.33 -26.34
N ALA A 180 -19.22 -3.41 -27.36
CA ALA A 180 -19.98 -4.63 -27.67
C ALA A 180 -19.10 -5.85 -28.01
N ASP A 181 -17.89 -5.62 -28.52
CA ASP A 181 -16.89 -6.64 -28.83
C ASP A 181 -16.07 -7.09 -27.61
N GLY A 182 -16.29 -6.50 -26.43
CA GLY A 182 -15.56 -6.80 -25.20
C GLY A 182 -14.32 -5.93 -24.97
N SER A 183 -13.96 -5.05 -25.92
CA SER A 183 -12.88 -4.07 -25.73
C SER A 183 -13.29 -2.92 -24.80
N ARG A 184 -12.29 -2.21 -24.28
CA ARG A 184 -12.44 -0.97 -23.51
C ARG A 184 -12.14 0.23 -24.40
N ASP A 185 -12.86 1.33 -24.19
CA ASP A 185 -12.53 2.59 -24.86
C ASP A 185 -11.18 3.11 -24.36
N ASN A 186 -10.33 3.60 -25.26
CA ASN A 186 -8.96 4.00 -24.93
C ASN A 186 -8.91 5.19 -23.98
N ASP A 187 -9.79 6.18 -24.17
CA ASP A 187 -9.80 7.38 -23.34
C ASP A 187 -10.31 7.06 -21.94
N GLN A 188 -11.28 6.13 -21.82
CA GLN A 188 -11.71 5.61 -20.52
C GLN A 188 -10.58 4.92 -19.75
N VAL A 189 -9.80 4.06 -20.42
CA VAL A 189 -8.64 3.39 -19.80
C VAL A 189 -7.56 4.40 -19.41
N LEU A 190 -7.26 5.38 -20.27
CA LEU A 190 -6.32 6.46 -19.96
C LEU A 190 -6.76 7.28 -18.75
N LYS A 191 -8.04 7.63 -18.66
CA LYS A 191 -8.62 8.38 -17.54
C LYS A 191 -8.52 7.59 -16.23
N GLU A 192 -8.80 6.29 -16.26
CA GLU A 192 -8.66 5.42 -15.09
C GLU A 192 -7.21 5.32 -14.61
N LEU A 193 -6.24 5.13 -15.52
CA LEU A 193 -4.82 5.10 -15.19
C LEU A 193 -4.33 6.43 -14.63
N ASN A 194 -4.80 7.54 -15.19
CA ASN A 194 -4.49 8.88 -14.71
C ASN A 194 -5.23 9.26 -13.43
N ALA A 195 -6.27 8.54 -13.02
CA ALA A 195 -6.97 8.79 -11.76
C ALA A 195 -6.33 8.08 -10.55
N HIS A 196 -5.50 7.05 -10.78
CA HIS A 196 -4.67 6.40 -9.75
C HIS A 196 -3.38 7.18 -9.46
N GLY A 197 -2.69 6.80 -8.39
CA GLY A 197 -1.32 7.23 -8.11
C GLY A 197 -1.24 8.24 -6.96
N VAL A 198 -0.55 9.35 -7.18
CA VAL A 198 -0.30 10.39 -6.18
C VAL A 198 -0.58 11.77 -6.76
N THR A 199 -1.13 12.65 -5.94
CA THR A 199 -1.19 14.09 -6.20
C THR A 199 -0.21 14.79 -5.28
N ILE A 200 0.63 15.66 -5.84
CA ILE A 200 1.38 16.69 -5.11
C ILE A 200 0.70 18.01 -5.46
N VAL A 201 0.24 18.76 -4.45
CA VAL A 201 -0.44 20.04 -4.68
C VAL A 201 -0.08 21.04 -3.59
N ARG A 202 0.30 22.25 -3.97
CA ARG A 202 0.50 23.34 -3.02
C ARG A 202 -0.84 23.80 -2.48
N ILE A 203 -0.94 23.84 -1.15
CA ILE A 203 -2.10 24.33 -0.43
C ILE A 203 -1.68 25.42 0.55
N ARG A 204 -2.56 26.40 0.74
CA ARG A 204 -2.32 27.51 1.66
C ARG A 204 -3.59 27.89 2.40
N GLU A 205 -3.46 28.12 3.70
CA GLU A 205 -4.49 28.69 4.55
C GLU A 205 -4.46 30.22 4.45
N ASP A 206 -5.62 30.85 4.24
CA ASP A 206 -5.76 32.30 4.31
C ASP A 206 -6.04 32.80 5.74
N ASP A 207 -6.10 34.12 5.94
CA ASP A 207 -6.30 34.72 7.27
C ASP A 207 -7.66 34.40 7.90
N ASP A 208 -8.64 33.94 7.12
CA ASP A 208 -9.95 33.48 7.59
C ASP A 208 -9.96 31.99 7.98
N GLY A 209 -8.81 31.31 7.88
CA GLY A 209 -8.64 29.91 8.22
C GLY A 209 -9.20 28.96 7.16
N GLN A 210 -9.25 29.40 5.89
CA GLN A 210 -9.70 28.61 4.74
C GLN A 210 -8.50 28.13 3.93
N TRP A 211 -8.46 26.83 3.66
CA TRP A 211 -7.45 26.23 2.80
C TRP A 211 -7.84 26.34 1.33
N ARG A 212 -6.87 26.66 0.48
CA ARG A 212 -7.02 26.72 -0.98
C ARG A 212 -5.86 26.07 -1.69
N VAL A 213 -6.13 25.54 -2.88
CA VAL A 213 -5.09 25.14 -3.85
C VAL A 213 -4.40 26.39 -4.38
N VAL A 214 -3.09 26.31 -4.55
CA VAL A 214 -2.26 27.33 -5.18
C VAL A 214 -1.68 26.74 -6.45
N GLU A 215 -1.83 27.44 -7.57
CA GLU A 215 -1.11 27.10 -8.80
C GLU A 215 0.39 27.27 -8.55
N ASP A 216 1.15 26.20 -8.73
CA ASP A 216 2.55 26.12 -8.35
C ASP A 216 3.29 25.12 -9.23
N ALA A 217 4.58 25.35 -9.46
CA ALA A 217 5.43 24.48 -10.26
C ALA A 217 5.64 23.10 -9.61
N HIS A 218 5.44 22.97 -8.29
CA HIS A 218 5.47 21.68 -7.59
C HIS A 218 4.22 20.83 -7.86
N ASN A 219 3.12 21.42 -8.34
CA ASN A 219 1.88 20.69 -8.56
C ASN A 219 2.08 19.62 -9.62
N ARG A 220 1.78 18.36 -9.27
CA ARG A 220 2.12 17.22 -10.10
C ARG A 220 1.20 16.04 -9.85
N ARG A 221 0.87 15.32 -10.92
CA ARG A 221 0.35 13.96 -10.85
C ARG A 221 1.45 12.96 -11.11
N ILE A 222 1.48 11.94 -10.25
CA ILE A 222 2.17 10.67 -10.49
C ILE A 222 1.04 9.66 -10.70
N THR A 223 1.04 8.94 -11.80
CA THR A 223 -0.11 8.14 -12.24
C THR A 223 0.29 6.69 -12.52
N GLY A 224 -0.68 5.87 -12.95
CA GLY A 224 -0.42 4.53 -13.49
C GLY A 224 0.43 4.50 -14.78
N LEU A 225 0.91 5.65 -15.27
CA LEU A 225 1.73 5.76 -16.49
C LEU A 225 3.08 6.45 -16.27
N THR A 226 3.32 7.05 -15.11
CA THR A 226 4.55 7.82 -14.84
C THR A 226 5.79 6.91 -14.90
N PRO A 227 6.83 7.22 -15.70
CA PRO A 227 8.08 6.47 -15.68
C PRO A 227 8.72 6.46 -14.29
N MET A 228 9.33 5.34 -13.89
CA MET A 228 9.94 5.16 -12.59
C MET A 228 11.24 4.35 -12.68
N HIS A 229 12.18 4.63 -11.78
CA HIS A 229 13.34 3.76 -11.57
C HIS A 229 13.00 2.63 -10.60
N LEU A 230 13.68 1.49 -10.76
CA LEU A 230 13.81 0.48 -9.72
C LEU A 230 15.17 0.69 -9.04
N ALA A 231 15.20 0.65 -7.70
CA ALA A 231 16.45 0.72 -6.94
C ALA A 231 16.46 -0.32 -5.81
N GLY A 232 17.66 -0.80 -5.47
CA GLY A 232 17.86 -1.94 -4.56
C GLY A 232 18.11 -3.25 -5.31
N PRO A 233 18.13 -4.40 -4.60
CA PRO A 233 18.71 -5.64 -5.11
C PRO A 233 17.98 -6.28 -6.30
N VAL A 234 16.72 -5.89 -6.56
CA VAL A 234 15.91 -6.44 -7.66
C VAL A 234 16.11 -5.64 -8.95
N ALA A 235 16.54 -4.39 -8.86
CA ALA A 235 16.77 -3.54 -10.01
C ALA A 235 17.84 -4.15 -10.94
N GLY A 236 17.55 -4.19 -12.24
CA GLY A 236 18.46 -4.75 -13.24
C GLY A 236 18.49 -6.28 -13.32
N THR A 237 17.64 -6.99 -12.57
CA THR A 237 17.59 -8.46 -12.58
C THR A 237 16.59 -8.98 -13.60
N GLU A 238 16.72 -10.26 -13.99
CA GLU A 238 15.80 -10.91 -14.92
C GLU A 238 14.34 -10.94 -14.43
N HIS A 239 14.12 -10.79 -13.12
CA HIS A 239 12.78 -10.83 -12.53
C HIS A 239 11.88 -9.67 -12.96
N VAL A 240 12.48 -8.54 -13.37
CA VAL A 240 11.77 -7.30 -13.73
C VAL A 240 12.03 -6.89 -15.18
N VAL A 241 12.66 -7.75 -15.97
CA VAL A 241 12.80 -7.55 -17.41
C VAL A 241 11.42 -7.65 -18.07
N THR A 242 11.04 -6.62 -18.82
CA THR A 242 9.83 -6.60 -19.65
C THR A 242 10.15 -6.02 -21.02
N LYS A 243 9.18 -6.01 -21.93
CA LYS A 243 9.28 -5.28 -23.20
C LYS A 243 9.58 -3.78 -23.01
N TYR A 244 9.10 -3.17 -21.93
CA TYR A 244 9.35 -1.75 -21.63
C TYR A 244 10.74 -1.49 -21.05
N SER A 245 11.23 -2.38 -20.18
CA SER A 245 12.59 -2.31 -19.62
C SER A 245 13.31 -3.64 -19.87
N PRO A 246 13.92 -3.80 -21.06
CA PRO A 246 14.68 -5.02 -21.40
C PRO A 246 15.90 -5.26 -20.50
N ASP A 247 16.38 -4.22 -19.81
CA ASP A 247 17.49 -4.24 -18.86
C ASP A 247 17.03 -4.35 -17.39
N GLY A 248 15.72 -4.32 -17.11
CA GLY A 248 15.15 -4.41 -15.76
C GLY A 248 15.44 -3.21 -14.84
N SER A 249 15.94 -2.08 -15.35
CA SER A 249 16.29 -0.90 -14.55
C SER A 249 15.11 0.06 -14.30
N MET A 250 14.06 -0.06 -15.11
CA MET A 250 12.93 0.87 -15.16
C MET A 250 11.58 0.15 -15.06
N THR A 251 10.57 0.90 -14.64
CA THR A 251 9.17 0.54 -14.81
C THR A 251 8.34 1.79 -15.08
N ARG A 252 7.03 1.65 -15.11
CA ARG A 252 6.09 2.77 -15.22
C ARG A 252 4.84 2.52 -14.39
N GLY A 253 4.44 3.57 -13.70
CA GLY A 253 3.22 3.64 -12.94
C GLY A 253 3.34 3.14 -11.52
N THR A 254 2.47 3.69 -10.68
CA THR A 254 2.15 3.16 -9.35
C THR A 254 0.63 3.05 -9.22
N LEU A 255 0.18 2.03 -8.50
CA LEU A 255 -1.22 1.60 -8.48
C LEU A 255 -1.59 1.17 -7.07
N ASN A 256 -2.88 1.29 -6.77
CA ASN A 256 -3.42 0.86 -5.48
C ASN A 256 -2.63 1.45 -4.32
N ASN A 257 -2.42 2.78 -4.41
CA ASN A 257 -1.68 3.55 -3.44
C ASN A 257 -2.55 3.73 -2.19
N CYS A 258 -2.34 2.90 -1.17
CA CYS A 258 -3.10 2.92 0.08
C CYS A 258 -2.60 4.05 1.00
N ALA A 259 -1.92 3.73 2.10
CA ALA A 259 -1.33 4.71 3.00
C ALA A 259 0.07 5.15 2.55
N HIS A 260 0.85 5.67 3.48
CA HIS A 260 2.12 6.31 3.15
C HIS A 260 3.17 6.18 4.25
N GLY A 261 4.36 6.68 3.97
CA GLY A 261 5.37 7.02 4.97
C GLY A 261 6.12 8.28 4.58
N VAL A 262 6.84 8.85 5.55
CA VAL A 262 7.69 10.02 5.34
C VAL A 262 9.08 9.69 5.84
N THR A 263 10.06 9.87 4.95
CA THR A 263 11.44 9.53 5.28
C THR A 263 12.07 10.58 6.20
N PRO A 264 13.11 10.20 6.97
CA PRO A 264 13.91 11.16 7.74
C PRO A 264 14.60 12.25 6.91
N TRP A 265 14.68 12.09 5.59
CA TRP A 265 15.21 13.07 4.63
C TRP A 265 14.11 13.75 3.80
N ASN A 266 12.87 13.76 4.32
CA ASN A 266 11.76 14.57 3.84
C ASN A 266 11.25 14.23 2.42
N THR A 267 11.30 12.94 2.06
CA THR A 267 10.61 12.39 0.88
C THR A 267 9.37 11.61 1.29
N TYR A 268 8.45 11.43 0.35
CA TYR A 268 7.20 10.70 0.52
C TYR A 268 7.34 9.27 0.01
N LEU A 269 6.81 8.29 0.74
CA LEU A 269 6.70 6.90 0.27
C LEU A 269 5.23 6.54 0.07
N ALA A 270 4.82 6.30 -1.17
CA ALA A 270 3.50 5.77 -1.50
C ALA A 270 3.51 4.24 -1.46
N ALA A 271 2.51 3.63 -0.84
CA ALA A 271 2.46 2.18 -0.62
C ALA A 271 1.58 1.48 -1.66
N GLU A 272 2.13 0.55 -2.45
CA GLU A 272 1.35 -0.26 -3.39
C GLU A 272 0.77 -1.48 -2.68
N GLU A 273 -0.57 -1.59 -2.61
CA GLU A 273 -1.28 -2.57 -1.78
C GLU A 273 -1.93 -3.69 -2.62
N ASN A 274 -3.21 -3.54 -3.02
CA ASN A 274 -4.00 -4.54 -3.77
C ASN A 274 -3.69 -4.53 -5.29
N TRP A 275 -2.41 -4.43 -5.68
CA TRP A 275 -1.97 -4.32 -7.08
C TRP A 275 -2.19 -5.61 -7.90
N ALA A 276 -2.19 -6.79 -7.28
CA ALA A 276 -2.20 -8.07 -7.99
C ALA A 276 -3.44 -8.27 -8.85
N GLY A 277 -4.61 -7.84 -8.35
CA GLY A 277 -5.89 -7.99 -9.04
C GLY A 277 -6.01 -7.18 -10.34
N TYR A 278 -5.06 -6.31 -10.64
CA TYR A 278 -5.06 -5.48 -11.84
C TYR A 278 -4.61 -6.25 -13.09
N PHE A 279 -3.90 -7.37 -12.92
CA PHE A 279 -3.30 -8.13 -14.00
C PHE A 279 -4.17 -9.31 -14.43
N ALA A 280 -4.31 -9.49 -15.74
CA ALA A 280 -4.73 -10.75 -16.33
C ALA A 280 -3.51 -11.65 -16.51
N ASN A 281 -3.68 -12.96 -16.40
CA ASN A 281 -2.67 -13.94 -16.81
C ASN A 281 -3.38 -15.21 -17.27
N SER A 282 -3.24 -15.56 -18.55
CA SER A 282 -3.90 -16.72 -19.15
C SER A 282 -2.98 -17.94 -19.31
N ASP A 283 -1.79 -17.89 -18.72
CA ASP A 283 -0.88 -19.05 -18.72
C ASP A 283 -1.49 -20.21 -17.94
N ALA A 284 -1.25 -21.43 -18.41
CA ALA A 284 -1.75 -22.64 -17.76
C ALA A 284 -1.08 -22.89 -16.40
N GLU A 285 0.19 -22.48 -16.28
CA GLU A 285 0.99 -22.57 -15.06
C GLU A 285 1.44 -21.16 -14.70
N ILE A 286 0.97 -20.65 -13.57
CA ILE A 286 1.32 -19.31 -13.09
C ILE A 286 2.66 -19.36 -12.35
N ASP A 287 3.52 -18.37 -12.59
CA ASP A 287 4.77 -18.21 -11.87
C ASP A 287 4.52 -18.19 -10.35
N ARG A 288 5.30 -18.94 -9.57
CA ARG A 288 5.18 -18.97 -8.11
C ARG A 288 5.23 -17.57 -7.47
N ARG A 289 6.01 -16.65 -8.06
CA ARG A 289 6.19 -15.25 -7.62
C ARG A 289 4.96 -14.37 -7.90
N GLN A 290 3.98 -14.89 -8.63
CA GLN A 290 2.69 -14.28 -8.91
C GLN A 290 1.57 -15.03 -8.19
N ALA A 291 1.58 -16.37 -8.25
CA ALA A 291 0.58 -17.22 -7.61
C ALA A 291 0.49 -16.98 -6.09
N ARG A 292 1.63 -16.75 -5.42
CA ARG A 292 1.66 -16.43 -3.98
C ARG A 292 1.03 -15.09 -3.62
N TYR A 293 0.77 -14.24 -4.61
CA TYR A 293 0.12 -12.92 -4.47
C TYR A 293 -1.28 -12.92 -5.12
N GLY A 294 -1.92 -14.08 -5.25
CA GLY A 294 -3.32 -14.19 -5.71
C GLY A 294 -3.54 -14.02 -7.22
N ILE A 295 -2.48 -13.92 -8.03
CA ILE A 295 -2.62 -14.00 -9.49
C ILE A 295 -2.88 -15.46 -9.88
N GLU A 296 -3.96 -15.70 -10.61
CA GLU A 296 -4.35 -17.04 -11.09
C GLU A 296 -4.65 -16.97 -12.59
N THR A 297 -4.81 -18.14 -13.23
CA THR A 297 -5.19 -18.24 -14.64
C THR A 297 -6.56 -17.59 -14.92
N ARG A 298 -6.53 -16.35 -15.40
CA ARG A 298 -7.68 -15.51 -15.75
C ARG A 298 -7.37 -14.63 -16.97
N ASP A 299 -8.32 -14.52 -17.88
CA ASP A 299 -8.22 -13.69 -19.09
C ASP A 299 -8.54 -12.20 -18.84
N SER A 300 -8.79 -11.83 -17.59
CA SER A 300 -9.22 -10.50 -17.16
C SER A 300 -8.65 -10.11 -15.79
N GLY A 301 -8.15 -8.87 -15.70
CA GLY A 301 -7.89 -8.17 -14.44
C GLY A 301 -9.05 -7.23 -14.07
N ARG A 302 -8.99 -6.61 -12.89
CA ARG A 302 -10.07 -5.83 -12.26
C ARG A 302 -10.70 -4.79 -13.19
N TYR A 303 -9.90 -4.03 -13.92
CA TYR A 303 -10.39 -2.97 -14.82
C TYR A 303 -10.33 -3.32 -16.31
N GLN A 304 -9.78 -4.50 -16.62
CA GLN A 304 -9.56 -4.99 -17.99
C GLN A 304 -8.82 -3.98 -18.89
N TRP A 305 -7.86 -3.23 -18.35
CA TRP A 305 -7.09 -2.22 -19.09
C TRP A 305 -6.34 -2.80 -20.29
N HIS A 306 -5.87 -4.04 -20.19
CA HIS A 306 -5.26 -4.78 -21.31
C HIS A 306 -6.19 -4.96 -22.52
N ARG A 307 -7.50 -4.75 -22.35
CA ARG A 307 -8.50 -4.80 -23.43
C ARG A 307 -8.78 -3.46 -24.08
N ALA A 308 -7.99 -2.41 -23.80
CA ALA A 308 -8.09 -1.15 -24.53
C ALA A 308 -8.05 -1.38 -26.04
N ALA A 309 -9.02 -0.83 -26.77
CA ALA A 309 -9.26 -1.13 -28.19
C ALA A 309 -8.06 -0.84 -29.11
N SER A 310 -7.17 0.07 -28.71
CA SER A 310 -5.95 0.40 -29.44
C SER A 310 -4.89 -0.71 -29.42
N GLY A 311 -4.90 -1.58 -28.39
CA GLY A 311 -3.79 -2.49 -28.14
C GLY A 311 -2.45 -1.79 -27.88
N ALA A 312 -2.48 -0.52 -27.45
CA ALA A 312 -1.26 0.24 -27.19
C ALA A 312 -0.44 -0.36 -26.05
N ASP A 313 0.87 -0.11 -26.11
CA ASP A 313 1.87 -0.74 -25.24
C ASP A 313 1.62 -0.44 -23.75
N GLU A 314 1.22 0.79 -23.44
CA GLU A 314 0.89 1.26 -22.10
C GLU A 314 -0.34 0.56 -21.46
N TYR A 315 -1.19 -0.07 -22.29
CA TYR A 315 -2.39 -0.78 -21.85
C TYR A 315 -2.19 -2.29 -21.85
N MET A 316 -1.57 -2.85 -22.90
CA MET A 316 -1.37 -4.30 -23.01
C MET A 316 -0.51 -4.89 -21.88
N ARG A 317 0.28 -4.05 -21.20
CA ARG A 317 1.13 -4.45 -20.07
C ARG A 317 0.39 -5.09 -18.89
N PHE A 318 -0.92 -4.88 -18.80
CA PHE A 318 -1.76 -5.52 -17.79
C PHE A 318 -2.17 -6.96 -18.14
N ASP A 319 -1.73 -7.48 -19.29
CA ASP A 319 -1.75 -8.91 -19.61
C ASP A 319 -0.35 -9.51 -19.35
N ALA A 320 -0.23 -10.23 -18.24
CA ALA A 320 0.98 -10.90 -17.79
C ALA A 320 1.12 -12.34 -18.36
N SER A 321 0.34 -12.71 -19.38
CA SER A 321 0.52 -14.00 -20.05
C SER A 321 1.83 -14.01 -20.85
N ALA A 322 2.49 -15.16 -20.95
CA ALA A 322 3.59 -15.35 -21.88
C ALA A 322 3.08 -15.26 -23.33
N ARG A 323 3.59 -14.27 -24.10
CA ARG A 323 3.24 -14.04 -25.51
C ARG A 323 4.42 -14.21 -26.45
N GLY A 324 5.64 -14.02 -25.95
CA GLY A 324 6.90 -14.14 -26.70
C GLY A 324 7.78 -15.29 -26.24
N SER A 325 9.00 -15.32 -26.78
CA SER A 325 10.02 -16.31 -26.42
C SER A 325 10.76 -15.97 -25.12
N SER A 326 10.76 -14.70 -24.72
CA SER A 326 11.42 -14.20 -23.52
C SER A 326 10.64 -13.07 -22.86
N ALA A 327 10.96 -12.74 -21.61
CA ALA A 327 10.33 -11.64 -20.89
C ALA A 327 10.60 -10.25 -21.53
N SER A 328 11.67 -10.10 -22.31
CA SER A 328 11.95 -8.86 -23.04
C SER A 328 11.03 -8.62 -24.26
N GLU A 329 10.20 -9.62 -24.61
CA GLU A 329 9.27 -9.54 -25.75
C GLU A 329 7.80 -9.38 -25.30
N ASP A 330 7.52 -9.48 -24.00
CA ASP A 330 6.17 -9.36 -23.43
C ASP A 330 6.17 -8.76 -22.02
N TYR A 331 5.06 -8.95 -21.30
CA TYR A 331 4.79 -8.35 -20.00
C TYR A 331 4.59 -9.40 -18.90
N ARG A 332 5.08 -10.63 -19.10
CA ARG A 332 4.93 -11.70 -18.09
C ARG A 332 5.50 -11.35 -16.72
N ASN A 333 6.52 -10.49 -16.68
CA ASN A 333 7.16 -10.01 -15.45
C ASN A 333 6.63 -8.66 -14.97
N GLU A 334 5.70 -8.01 -15.69
CA GLU A 334 5.15 -6.70 -15.28
C GLU A 334 4.59 -6.72 -13.85
N PRO A 335 3.89 -7.77 -13.37
CA PRO A 335 3.44 -7.83 -11.98
C PRO A 335 4.58 -7.73 -10.95
N HIS A 336 5.79 -8.20 -11.28
CA HIS A 336 6.94 -8.14 -10.36
C HIS A 336 7.43 -6.71 -10.14
N ALA A 337 7.07 -5.77 -11.00
CA ALA A 337 7.39 -4.36 -10.86
C ALA A 337 6.38 -3.60 -9.97
N PHE A 338 5.41 -4.28 -9.34
CA PHE A 338 4.44 -3.71 -8.41
C PHE A 338 4.47 -4.40 -7.05
N GLY A 339 3.92 -3.73 -6.04
CA GLY A 339 3.93 -4.16 -4.64
C GLY A 339 5.12 -3.64 -3.88
N TRP A 340 5.62 -2.46 -4.25
CA TRP A 340 6.78 -1.83 -3.64
C TRP A 340 6.40 -0.49 -3.01
N MET A 341 7.17 -0.05 -2.02
CA MET A 341 7.13 1.36 -1.61
C MET A 341 7.76 2.24 -2.71
N VAL A 342 7.03 3.28 -3.12
CA VAL A 342 7.46 4.22 -4.16
C VAL A 342 7.88 5.55 -3.52
N GLU A 343 9.17 5.87 -3.59
CA GLU A 343 9.72 7.13 -3.10
C GLU A 343 9.55 8.26 -4.11
N ILE A 344 9.07 9.38 -3.60
CA ILE A 344 8.72 10.59 -4.33
C ILE A 344 9.33 11.77 -3.58
N ASP A 345 10.13 12.58 -4.28
CA ASP A 345 10.55 13.88 -3.78
C ASP A 345 9.47 14.92 -4.11
N PRO A 346 8.70 15.42 -3.12
CA PRO A 346 7.66 16.40 -3.39
C PRO A 346 8.24 17.78 -3.74
N MET A 347 9.50 18.06 -3.39
CA MET A 347 10.15 19.35 -3.63
C MET A 347 10.79 19.43 -5.02
N ASP A 348 11.03 18.31 -5.70
CA ASP A 348 11.51 18.27 -7.07
C ASP A 348 10.44 17.72 -8.04
N PRO A 349 9.66 18.59 -8.70
CA PRO A 349 8.62 18.16 -9.64
C PRO A 349 9.17 17.49 -10.91
N ALA A 350 10.47 17.60 -11.19
CA ALA A 350 11.13 16.92 -12.31
C ALA A 350 11.71 15.55 -11.92
N SER A 351 11.79 15.23 -10.63
CA SER A 351 12.35 13.97 -10.14
C SER A 351 11.58 12.75 -10.69
N THR A 352 12.29 11.67 -11.00
CA THR A 352 11.67 10.40 -11.37
C THR A 352 11.42 9.60 -10.10
N PRO A 353 10.17 9.18 -9.78
CA PRO A 353 9.90 8.34 -8.61
C PRO A 353 10.66 7.02 -8.66
N ILE A 354 10.97 6.47 -7.48
CA ILE A 354 11.84 5.30 -7.33
C ILE A 354 11.12 4.21 -6.52
N LYS A 355 10.97 3.02 -7.08
CA LYS A 355 10.48 1.86 -6.33
C LYS A 355 11.63 1.23 -5.52
N ARG A 356 11.50 1.19 -4.19
CA ARG A 356 12.55 0.76 -3.25
C ARG A 356 12.45 -0.72 -2.96
N THR A 357 13.16 -1.54 -3.73
CA THR A 357 12.95 -2.99 -3.74
C THR A 357 13.46 -3.70 -2.49
N HIS A 358 14.35 -3.08 -1.71
CA HIS A 358 14.86 -3.69 -0.47
C HIS A 358 13.83 -3.64 0.68
N LEU A 359 12.74 -2.89 0.53
CA LEU A 359 11.65 -2.87 1.51
C LEU A 359 10.72 -4.09 1.38
N GLY A 360 10.98 -4.99 0.44
CA GLY A 360 10.18 -6.19 0.17
C GLY A 360 9.05 -5.93 -0.81
N ARG A 361 8.50 -7.01 -1.37
CA ARG A 361 7.36 -6.97 -2.29
C ARG A 361 6.15 -7.60 -1.66
N PHE A 362 5.09 -6.84 -1.44
CA PHE A 362 3.82 -7.33 -0.89
C PHE A 362 2.72 -6.26 -0.99
N ALA A 363 1.58 -6.49 -0.33
CA ALA A 363 0.48 -5.52 -0.29
C ALA A 363 0.77 -4.50 0.82
N HIS A 364 1.63 -3.51 0.52
CA HIS A 364 2.02 -2.53 1.52
C HIS A 364 0.85 -1.64 1.89
N GLU A 365 0.48 -1.61 3.18
CA GLU A 365 -0.45 -0.59 3.67
C GLU A 365 0.25 0.78 3.71
N GLY A 366 1.38 0.84 4.41
CA GLY A 366 2.15 2.06 4.66
C GLY A 366 3.48 1.71 5.31
N VAL A 367 4.32 2.72 5.56
CA VAL A 367 5.62 2.51 6.20
C VAL A 367 5.89 3.52 7.30
N ILE A 368 6.23 3.03 8.48
CA ILE A 368 6.50 3.85 9.66
C ILE A 368 7.98 3.78 10.01
N PHE A 369 8.66 4.92 9.99
CA PHE A 369 10.04 5.01 10.44
C PHE A 369 10.12 5.10 11.96
N ALA A 370 11.01 4.32 12.56
CA ALA A 370 11.48 4.64 13.90
C ALA A 370 12.18 6.02 13.87
N PRO A 371 12.19 6.78 14.98
CA PRO A 371 12.93 8.03 15.05
C PRO A 371 14.38 7.82 14.61
N ALA A 372 14.79 8.50 13.55
CA ALA A 372 16.15 8.43 13.06
C ALA A 372 17.12 9.07 14.07
N VAL A 373 18.22 8.37 14.32
CA VAL A 373 19.28 8.83 15.23
C VAL A 373 20.57 8.88 14.43
N GLU A 374 21.24 10.04 14.45
CA GLU A 374 22.48 10.24 13.71
C GLU A 374 23.55 9.21 14.13
N GLY A 375 24.24 8.63 13.15
CA GLY A 375 25.19 7.53 13.35
C GLY A 375 24.58 6.15 13.60
N GLN A 376 23.24 6.00 13.58
CA GLN A 376 22.54 4.71 13.72
C GLN A 376 21.84 4.30 12.41
N PRO A 377 21.61 3.00 12.17
CA PRO A 377 20.78 2.54 11.08
C PRO A 377 19.37 3.15 11.09
N VAL A 378 18.84 3.40 9.89
CA VAL A 378 17.42 3.70 9.68
C VAL A 378 16.62 2.42 9.89
N VAL A 379 15.49 2.54 10.57
CA VAL A 379 14.57 1.42 10.81
C VAL A 379 13.17 1.82 10.34
N ALA A 380 12.54 0.94 9.57
CA ALA A 380 11.20 1.14 9.05
C ALA A 380 10.34 -0.12 9.26
N TYR A 381 9.04 0.05 9.49
CA TYR A 381 8.05 -1.02 9.71
C TYR A 381 6.94 -0.92 8.67
N SER A 382 6.45 -2.06 8.19
CA SER A 382 5.37 -2.12 7.20
C SER A 382 4.48 -3.33 7.46
N GLY A 383 3.16 -3.12 7.37
CA GLY A 383 2.18 -4.20 7.27
C GLY A 383 2.03 -4.69 5.84
N ASP A 384 1.65 -5.96 5.69
CA ASP A 384 1.19 -6.58 4.45
C ASP A 384 -0.32 -6.84 4.58
N ASP A 385 -1.15 -5.96 4.03
CA ASP A 385 -2.60 -6.01 4.24
C ASP A 385 -3.27 -7.06 3.35
N ALA A 386 -3.04 -8.32 3.72
CA ALA A 386 -3.88 -9.42 3.31
C ALA A 386 -4.06 -10.39 4.47
N ARG A 387 -5.17 -11.14 4.40
CA ARG A 387 -5.50 -12.10 5.46
C ARG A 387 -4.38 -13.11 5.64
N PHE A 388 -3.92 -13.22 6.88
CA PHE A 388 -2.89 -14.15 7.32
C PHE A 388 -1.48 -13.84 6.82
N GLU A 389 -1.25 -12.69 6.20
CA GLU A 389 0.10 -12.22 5.91
C GLU A 389 0.77 -11.59 7.13
N TYR A 390 1.80 -10.78 6.93
CA TYR A 390 2.86 -10.57 7.91
C TYR A 390 3.15 -9.10 8.23
N ILE A 391 3.92 -8.87 9.30
CA ILE A 391 4.51 -7.57 9.63
C ILE A 391 6.00 -7.65 9.32
N TYR A 392 6.52 -6.63 8.65
CA TYR A 392 7.91 -6.52 8.21
C TYR A 392 8.64 -5.36 8.90
N LYS A 393 9.96 -5.50 8.97
CA LYS A 393 10.88 -4.47 9.45
C LYS A 393 12.09 -4.40 8.54
N PHE A 394 12.44 -3.22 8.07
CA PHE A 394 13.70 -2.97 7.38
C PHE A 394 14.70 -2.29 8.33
N VAL A 395 15.98 -2.63 8.19
CA VAL A 395 17.10 -1.95 8.85
C VAL A 395 18.18 -1.65 7.82
N SER A 396 18.56 -0.38 7.66
CA SER A 396 19.59 0.01 6.69
C SER A 396 20.97 -0.52 7.07
N ALA A 397 21.80 -0.82 6.07
CA ALA A 397 23.19 -1.23 6.29
C ALA A 397 24.07 -0.04 6.70
N ARG A 398 23.80 1.12 6.11
CA ARG A 398 24.51 2.38 6.38
C ARG A 398 23.79 3.18 7.48
N PRO A 399 24.53 3.91 8.33
CA PRO A 399 23.93 4.79 9.33
C PRO A 399 23.27 6.01 8.67
N PHE A 400 22.28 6.56 9.37
CA PHE A 400 21.68 7.84 9.06
C PHE A 400 22.62 8.98 9.44
N GLU A 401 22.89 9.87 8.49
CA GLU A 401 23.66 11.10 8.69
C GLU A 401 22.80 12.25 8.15
N ALA A 402 22.32 13.15 9.02
CA ALA A 402 21.24 14.07 8.68
C ALA A 402 21.60 15.01 7.52
N ALA A 403 22.87 15.36 7.38
CA ALA A 403 23.36 16.25 6.34
C ALA A 403 23.42 15.63 4.93
N THR A 404 23.44 14.30 4.82
CA THR A 404 23.67 13.58 3.55
C THR A 404 22.70 12.43 3.32
N ALA A 405 21.73 12.22 4.22
CA ALA A 405 20.77 11.15 4.09
C ALA A 405 19.90 11.37 2.85
N ASP A 406 19.71 10.29 2.09
CA ASP A 406 18.85 10.23 0.93
C ASP A 406 18.25 8.82 0.81
N GLY A 407 17.40 8.63 -0.20
CA GLY A 407 16.70 7.37 -0.42
C GLY A 407 17.60 6.16 -0.66
N SER A 408 18.89 6.33 -0.98
CA SER A 408 19.82 5.21 -1.13
C SER A 408 20.10 4.45 0.17
N LEU A 409 19.70 5.00 1.33
CA LEU A 409 19.67 4.27 2.60
C LEU A 409 18.65 3.13 2.60
N LEU A 410 17.65 3.16 1.71
CA LEU A 410 16.63 2.12 1.56
C LEU A 410 17.02 1.05 0.52
N ASP A 411 18.15 1.21 -0.18
CA ASP A 411 18.58 0.27 -1.21
C ASP A 411 19.50 -0.85 -0.67
N GLU A 412 20.02 -0.68 0.56
CA GLU A 412 20.97 -1.60 1.20
C GLU A 412 20.62 -1.77 2.68
N GLY A 413 20.40 -3.02 3.10
CA GLY A 413 20.05 -3.33 4.48
C GLY A 413 19.69 -4.78 4.70
N THR A 414 18.79 -5.01 5.64
CA THR A 414 18.18 -6.31 5.89
C THR A 414 16.71 -6.13 6.14
N LEU A 415 15.90 -6.85 5.36
CA LEU A 415 14.47 -7.01 5.60
C LEU A 415 14.25 -8.15 6.59
N TYR A 416 13.35 -7.94 7.53
CA TYR A 416 12.96 -8.91 8.54
C TYR A 416 11.45 -9.09 8.52
N VAL A 417 11.00 -10.24 9.01
CA VAL A 417 9.58 -10.53 9.24
C VAL A 417 9.35 -10.92 10.71
N ALA A 418 8.19 -10.54 11.24
CA ALA A 418 7.84 -10.77 12.64
C ALA A 418 7.45 -12.23 12.91
N LYS A 419 7.92 -12.74 14.06
CA LYS A 419 7.40 -13.94 14.71
C LYS A 419 7.01 -13.62 16.14
N PHE A 420 5.80 -13.98 16.54
CA PHE A 420 5.31 -13.80 17.90
C PHE A 420 5.30 -15.14 18.64
N ASN A 421 5.66 -15.09 19.92
CA ASN A 421 5.72 -16.26 20.79
C ASN A 421 4.58 -16.25 21.81
N ASP A 422 4.22 -17.42 22.33
CA ASP A 422 3.10 -17.58 23.28
C ASP A 422 3.38 -16.99 24.68
N ASP A 423 4.64 -16.65 24.97
CA ASP A 423 5.09 -15.94 26.17
C ASP A 423 4.98 -14.41 26.00
N GLY A 424 4.56 -13.95 24.82
CA GLY A 424 4.41 -12.55 24.41
C GLY A 424 5.72 -11.83 24.10
N SER A 425 6.82 -12.55 23.96
CA SER A 425 7.99 -12.07 23.23
C SER A 425 7.74 -12.14 21.72
N GLY A 426 8.62 -11.49 20.96
CA GLY A 426 8.66 -11.59 19.51
C GLY A 426 10.09 -11.55 19.00
N GLU A 427 10.28 -12.06 17.79
CA GLU A 427 11.56 -12.17 17.11
C GLU A 427 11.44 -11.56 15.71
N TRP A 428 12.54 -10.96 15.23
CA TRP A 428 12.66 -10.49 13.85
C TRP A 428 13.51 -11.49 13.09
N LEU A 429 12.91 -12.16 12.11
CA LEU A 429 13.56 -13.19 11.29
C LEU A 429 14.10 -12.54 10.02
N ALA A 430 15.42 -12.58 9.82
CA ALA A 430 16.06 -12.01 8.65
C ALA A 430 15.64 -12.75 7.36
N LEU A 431 15.25 -11.98 6.34
CA LEU A 431 14.97 -12.44 4.99
C LEU A 431 16.21 -12.18 4.11
N ALA A 432 17.24 -13.00 4.31
CA ALA A 432 18.53 -12.85 3.63
C ALA A 432 19.07 -14.23 3.16
N PRO A 433 19.90 -14.27 2.10
CA PRO A 433 20.48 -15.53 1.63
C PRO A 433 21.24 -16.29 2.73
N GLY A 434 20.90 -17.56 2.93
CA GLY A 434 21.50 -18.42 3.94
C GLY A 434 20.87 -18.34 5.34
N GLU A 435 20.05 -17.33 5.61
CA GLU A 435 19.40 -17.12 6.91
C GLU A 435 18.01 -17.78 6.94
N ASN A 436 17.60 -18.31 8.09
CA ASN A 436 16.26 -18.90 8.30
C ASN A 436 15.83 -19.93 7.23
N GLY A 437 16.79 -20.66 6.64
CA GLY A 437 16.54 -21.65 5.59
C GLY A 437 16.39 -21.08 4.18
N LEU A 438 16.58 -19.79 3.96
CA LEU A 438 16.48 -19.15 2.64
C LEU A 438 17.71 -19.46 1.79
N THR A 439 17.76 -20.67 1.24
CA THR A 439 18.86 -21.17 0.40
C THR A 439 18.36 -21.60 -0.98
N PRO A 440 19.27 -21.74 -1.97
CA PRO A 440 18.89 -22.23 -3.29
C PRO A 440 18.21 -23.61 -3.26
N GLU A 441 18.61 -24.50 -2.35
CA GLU A 441 18.00 -25.83 -2.17
C GLU A 441 16.54 -25.75 -1.74
N ASN A 442 16.17 -24.68 -1.03
CA ASN A 442 14.79 -24.41 -0.60
C ASN A 442 14.04 -23.48 -1.57
N GLY A 443 14.59 -23.23 -2.75
CA GLY A 443 13.95 -22.44 -3.80
C GLY A 443 14.11 -20.93 -3.64
N PHE A 444 15.17 -20.46 -2.96
CA PHE A 444 15.54 -19.05 -2.84
C PHE A 444 16.93 -18.83 -3.41
N ALA A 445 16.99 -18.42 -4.68
CA ALA A 445 18.25 -18.40 -5.44
C ALA A 445 19.25 -17.37 -4.88
N ASP A 446 18.77 -16.16 -4.61
CA ASP A 446 19.54 -15.03 -4.11
C ASP A 446 18.61 -14.00 -3.44
N LEU A 447 19.16 -12.83 -3.07
CA LEU A 447 18.40 -11.77 -2.42
C LEU A 447 17.30 -11.18 -3.32
N ALA A 448 17.52 -11.12 -4.64
CA ALA A 448 16.52 -10.58 -5.55
C ALA A 448 15.30 -11.52 -5.64
N ASP A 449 15.53 -12.82 -5.72
CA ASP A 449 14.47 -13.83 -5.69
C ASP A 449 13.72 -13.83 -4.34
N ILE A 450 14.45 -13.66 -3.21
CA ILE A 450 13.85 -13.49 -1.88
C ILE A 450 12.93 -12.28 -1.85
N LEU A 451 13.36 -11.12 -2.38
CA LEU A 451 12.58 -9.88 -2.32
C LEU A 451 11.38 -9.90 -3.28
N VAL A 452 11.52 -10.43 -4.49
CA VAL A 452 10.36 -10.60 -5.40
C VAL A 452 9.35 -11.61 -4.83
N ASN A 453 9.84 -12.60 -4.08
CA ASN A 453 9.04 -13.65 -3.44
C ASN A 453 8.95 -13.49 -1.91
N THR A 454 8.91 -12.24 -1.42
CA THR A 454 9.00 -11.89 0.01
C THR A 454 8.03 -12.70 0.86
N ARG A 455 6.77 -12.84 0.43
CA ARG A 455 5.77 -13.63 1.16
C ARG A 455 6.14 -15.11 1.31
N SER A 456 6.65 -15.77 0.26
CA SER A 456 7.14 -17.15 0.41
C SER A 456 8.40 -17.25 1.27
N ALA A 457 9.28 -16.24 1.23
CA ALA A 457 10.43 -16.20 2.11
C ALA A 457 10.00 -16.10 3.58
N ALA A 458 9.00 -15.26 3.87
CA ALA A 458 8.38 -15.15 5.18
C ALA A 458 7.68 -16.44 5.63
N ASP A 459 6.94 -17.10 4.72
CA ASP A 459 6.35 -18.43 4.97
C ASP A 459 7.43 -19.41 5.43
N HIS A 460 8.53 -19.49 4.66
CA HIS A 460 9.63 -20.42 4.92
C HIS A 460 10.38 -20.11 6.22
N ALA A 461 10.62 -18.83 6.52
CA ALA A 461 11.29 -18.40 7.74
C ALA A 461 10.47 -18.72 9.01
N GLY A 462 9.17 -18.96 8.88
CA GLY A 462 8.28 -19.27 10.01
C GLY A 462 7.65 -18.03 10.65
N ALA A 463 7.37 -17.01 9.85
CA ALA A 463 6.68 -15.80 10.27
C ALA A 463 5.28 -16.09 10.84
N THR A 464 4.79 -15.25 11.74
CA THR A 464 3.46 -15.42 12.34
C THR A 464 2.38 -14.80 11.47
N ARG A 465 1.39 -15.60 11.08
CA ARG A 465 0.24 -15.15 10.29
C ARG A 465 -0.62 -14.18 11.09
N MET A 466 -1.00 -13.05 10.48
CA MET A 466 -1.67 -11.92 11.14
C MET A 466 -3.09 -11.67 10.60
N ASP A 467 -3.92 -11.00 11.40
CA ASP A 467 -5.25 -10.55 10.99
C ASP A 467 -5.17 -9.21 10.25
N ARG A 468 -4.77 -9.24 8.96
CA ARG A 468 -4.72 -8.04 8.08
C ARG A 468 -3.96 -6.85 8.69
N PRO A 469 -2.62 -6.90 8.73
CA PRO A 469 -1.81 -5.77 9.18
C PRO A 469 -2.01 -4.52 8.30
N GLU A 470 -2.84 -3.59 8.78
CA GLU A 470 -2.96 -2.23 8.23
C GLU A 470 -1.89 -1.30 8.86
N TRP A 471 -2.22 -0.05 9.23
CA TRP A 471 -1.22 1.03 9.40
C TRP A 471 -0.09 0.66 10.39
N GLY A 472 1.14 0.81 9.89
CA GLY A 472 2.37 0.08 10.28
C GLY A 472 2.80 0.02 11.73
#